data_AF-A0A2M8EY74-F1
#
_entry.id   AF-A0A2M8EY74-F1
#
_cell.length_a   1.000
_cell.length_b   1.000
_cell.length_c   1.000
_cell.angle_alpha   90.00
_cell.angle_beta   90.00
_cell.angle_gamma   90.00
#
_symmetry.space_group_name_H-M   'P 1'
#
loop_
_entity.id
_entity.type
_entity.pdbx_description
1 polymer ?
#
loop_
_entity_poly.entity_id
_entity_poly.type
_entity_poly.pdbx_seq_one_letter_code
_entity_poly.pdbx_strand_id
1 'polypeptide(L)'
;AFAQKDFDLANKYQIGSSPTLLLNNKQVVSEFDFGGRIPNAMKELVCCSSKEKGTYCSQDLSKTEVATAYSVTGESTNQGSGNAANCN
;
A
#
# COMPACT_ATOMS: atom_id res chain seq x y z
N ALA A 1 1.32 -20.61 20.15
CA ALA A 1 0.99 -19.19 19.92
C ALA A 1 1.28 -18.84 18.47
N PHE A 2 0.26 -18.63 17.63
CA PHE A 2 0.46 -18.47 16.17
C PHE A 2 0.56 -17.01 15.71
N ALA A 3 0.44 -16.03 16.62
CA ALA A 3 0.48 -14.60 16.28
C ALA A 3 1.36 -13.74 17.23
N GLN A 4 2.05 -14.33 18.21
CA GLN A 4 2.83 -13.55 19.20
C GLN A 4 3.89 -12.68 18.54
N LYS A 5 4.58 -13.21 17.52
CA LYS A 5 5.59 -12.46 16.76
C LYS A 5 5.00 -11.25 16.04
N ASP A 6 3.77 -11.35 15.55
CA ASP A 6 3.09 -10.25 14.87
C ASP A 6 2.69 -9.17 15.87
N PHE A 7 2.18 -9.55 17.04
CA PHE A 7 1.89 -8.60 18.13
C PHE A 7 3.15 -7.91 18.66
N ASP A 8 4.26 -8.66 18.81
CA ASP A 8 5.54 -8.09 19.24
C ASP A 8 6.05 -7.06 18.23
N LEU A 9 5.91 -7.34 16.93
CA LEU A 9 6.24 -6.40 15.86
C LEU A 9 5.30 -5.18 15.83
N ALA A 10 3.99 -5.39 15.99
CA ALA A 10 3.02 -4.31 16.07
C ALA A 10 3.34 -3.37 17.25
N ASN A 11 3.63 -3.93 18.42
CA ASN A 11 4.03 -3.16 19.59
C ASN A 11 5.35 -2.41 19.36
N LYS A 12 6.36 -3.09 18.78
CA LYS A 12 7.67 -2.48 18.47
C LYS A 12 7.55 -1.25 17.57
N TYR A 13 6.65 -1.27 16.60
CA TYR A 13 6.44 -0.16 15.65
C TYR A 13 5.21 0.70 16.00
N GLN A 14 4.62 0.53 17.19
CA GLN A 14 3.46 1.29 17.65
C GLN A 14 2.25 1.24 16.70
N ILE A 15 2.02 0.10 16.05
CA ILE A 15 0.89 -0.12 15.15
C ILE A 15 -0.36 -0.38 16.00
N GLY A 16 -1.21 0.64 16.13
CA GLY A 16 -2.43 0.60 16.95
C GLY A 16 -3.73 0.34 16.20
N SER A 17 -3.72 0.50 14.87
CA SER A 17 -4.90 0.32 14.02
C SER A 17 -4.56 -0.47 12.75
N SER A 18 -5.56 -1.12 12.19
CA SER A 18 -5.48 -1.76 10.88
C SER A 18 -6.48 -1.12 9.91
N PRO A 19 -6.14 -1.09 8.61
CA PRO A 19 -4.85 -1.46 8.02
C PRO A 19 -3.81 -0.34 8.16
N THR A 20 -2.55 -0.75 8.35
CA THR A 20 -1.38 0.13 8.49
C THR A 20 -0.22 -0.45 7.70
N LEU A 21 0.52 0.39 6.98
CA LEU A 21 1.69 -0.01 6.21
C LEU A 21 2.98 0.44 6.92
N LEU A 22 3.93 -0.48 7.11
CA LEU A 22 5.27 -0.16 7.62
C LEU A 22 6.28 -0.21 6.46
N LEU A 23 6.81 0.95 6.08
CA LEU A 23 7.82 1.09 5.03
C LEU A 23 9.23 1.13 5.62
N ASN A 24 10.12 0.29 5.10
CA ASN A 24 11.56 0.28 5.42
C ASN A 24 11.87 0.26 6.94
N ASN A 25 11.00 -0.36 7.76
CA ASN A 25 11.10 -0.41 9.22
C ASN A 25 11.15 0.96 9.91
N LYS A 26 10.71 2.04 9.25
CA LYS A 26 10.87 3.42 9.73
C LYS A 26 9.59 4.23 9.66
N GLN A 27 8.81 4.06 8.60
CA GLN A 27 7.64 4.90 8.36
C GLN A 27 6.38 4.06 8.48
N VAL A 28 5.50 4.47 9.39
CA VAL A 28 4.17 3.91 9.58
C VAL A 28 3.20 4.83 8.85
N VAL A 29 2.45 4.28 7.89
CA VAL A 29 1.52 5.04 7.04
C VAL A 29 0.13 4.44 7.20
N SER A 30 -0.84 5.29 7.54
CA SER A 30 -2.25 4.91 7.61
C SER A 30 -2.82 4.74 6.20
N GLU A 31 -3.86 3.91 6.06
CA GLU A 31 -4.53 3.70 4.77
C GLU A 31 -5.09 4.95 4.12
N PHE A 32 -5.52 5.91 4.93
CA PHE A 32 -5.99 7.20 4.44
C PHE A 32 -4.87 8.04 3.82
N ASP A 33 -3.65 7.92 4.35
CA ASP A 33 -2.50 8.74 3.92
C ASP A 33 -1.90 8.26 2.61
N PHE A 34 -2.12 6.99 2.25
CA PHE A 34 -1.66 6.43 0.99
C PHE A 34 -2.74 6.36 -0.11
N GLY A 35 -3.90 6.99 0.10
CA GLY A 35 -4.95 7.08 -0.92
C GLY A 35 -5.82 5.82 -1.05
N GLY A 36 -5.94 5.02 0.01
CA GLY A 36 -6.77 3.82 0.03
C GLY A 36 -6.17 2.63 -0.70
N ARG A 37 -6.97 1.57 -0.93
CA ARG A 37 -6.52 0.32 -1.58
C ARG A 37 -6.52 0.44 -3.10
N ILE A 38 -5.87 1.46 -3.63
CA ILE A 38 -5.74 1.67 -5.07
C ILE A 38 -4.41 1.08 -5.53
N PRO A 39 -4.39 0.13 -6.49
CA PRO A 39 -3.16 -0.53 -6.93
C PRO A 39 -2.06 0.43 -7.39
N ASN A 40 -2.43 1.52 -8.07
CA ASN A 40 -1.48 2.55 -8.45
C ASN A 40 -0.87 3.31 -7.27
N ALA A 41 -1.64 3.57 -6.21
CA ALA A 41 -1.13 4.28 -5.03
C ALA A 41 -0.13 3.39 -4.26
N MET A 42 -0.44 2.09 -4.13
CA MET A 42 0.49 1.09 -3.59
C MET A 42 1.77 0.98 -4.42
N LYS A 43 1.64 0.92 -5.74
CA LYS A 43 2.78 0.89 -6.66
C LYS A 43 3.67 2.12 -6.47
N GLU A 44 3.08 3.31 -6.38
CA GLU A 44 3.84 4.55 -6.19
C GLU A 44 4.64 4.53 -4.89
N LEU A 45 4.03 4.09 -3.79
CA LEU A 45 4.74 3.91 -2.51
C LEU A 45 5.93 2.97 -2.63
N VAL A 46 5.75 1.81 -3.25
CA VAL A 46 6.83 0.84 -3.45
C VAL A 46 7.94 1.45 -4.32
N CYS A 47 7.58 2.09 -5.43
CA CYS A 47 8.52 2.70 -6.36
C CYS A 47 9.28 3.90 -5.77
N CYS A 48 8.66 4.67 -4.88
CA CYS A 48 9.34 5.76 -4.17
C CYS A 48 10.18 5.26 -2.98
N SER A 49 9.77 4.17 -2.33
CA SER A 49 10.54 3.57 -1.24
C SER A 49 11.77 2.78 -1.70
N SER A 50 11.82 2.42 -2.99
CA SER A 50 12.92 1.66 -3.59
C SER A 50 13.99 2.57 -4.21
N LYS A 51 15.26 2.20 -4.04
CA LYS A 51 16.39 2.82 -4.74
C LYS A 51 16.49 2.38 -6.19
N GLU A 52 15.99 1.18 -6.50
CA GLU A 52 15.97 0.61 -7.83
C GLU A 52 14.53 0.50 -8.31
N LYS A 53 14.18 1.33 -9.30
CA LYS A 53 12.82 1.33 -9.87
C LYS A 53 12.67 0.19 -10.85
N GLY A 54 11.75 -0.72 -10.56
CA GLY A 54 11.37 -1.77 -11.51
C GLY A 54 10.62 -1.19 -12.71
N THR A 55 10.58 -1.93 -13.81
CA THR A 55 9.88 -1.52 -15.06
C THR A 55 8.39 -1.27 -14.84
N TYR A 56 7.78 -1.92 -13.84
CA TYR A 56 6.40 -1.71 -13.43
C TYR A 56 6.12 -0.31 -12.87
N CYS A 57 7.13 0.43 -12.39
CA CYS A 57 6.94 1.78 -11.86
C CYS A 57 6.40 2.76 -12.89
N SER A 58 6.67 2.53 -14.17
CA SER A 58 6.16 3.35 -15.28
C SER A 58 4.84 2.85 -15.86
N GLN A 59 4.28 1.75 -15.35
CA GLN A 59 3.05 1.14 -15.86
C GLN A 59 1.84 1.59 -15.04
N ASP A 60 0.71 1.84 -15.70
CA ASP A 60 -0.57 2.05 -15.02
C ASP A 60 -1.16 0.67 -14.66
N LEU A 61 -1.47 0.44 -13.37
CA LEU A 61 -2.04 -0.82 -12.91
C LEU A 61 -3.57 -0.75 -12.87
N SER A 62 -4.10 0.00 -11.92
CA SER A 62 -5.52 0.30 -11.78
C SER A 62 -5.69 1.48 -10.84
N LYS A 63 -6.66 2.34 -11.16
CA LYS A 63 -7.08 3.46 -10.32
C LYS A 63 -8.35 3.14 -9.53
N THR A 64 -8.92 1.97 -9.74
CA THR A 64 -10.11 1.49 -9.03
C THR A 64 -9.70 0.98 -7.66
N GLU A 65 -10.44 1.40 -6.64
CA GLU A 65 -10.25 0.91 -5.28
C GLU A 65 -10.63 -0.57 -5.17
N VAL A 66 -9.77 -1.37 -4.53
CA VAL A 66 -10.03 -2.79 -4.33
C VAL A 66 -10.97 -2.97 -3.13
N ALA A 67 -11.97 -3.84 -3.29
CA ALA A 67 -12.90 -4.19 -2.22
C ALA A 67 -12.16 -4.70 -0.97
N THR A 68 -12.61 -4.28 0.20
CA THR A 68 -12.02 -4.61 1.50
C THR A 68 -12.37 -6.03 2.00
N ALA A 69 -13.36 -6.67 1.36
CA ALA A 69 -13.77 -8.06 1.59
C ALA A 69 -13.24 -8.99 0.50
N TYR A 70 -13.17 -10.30 0.78
CA TYR A 70 -12.77 -11.34 -0.19
C TYR A 70 -13.53 -11.19 -1.51
N SER A 71 -12.90 -10.53 -2.48
CA SER A 71 -13.37 -10.41 -3.85
C SER A 71 -12.72 -11.52 -4.67
N VAL A 72 -13.54 -12.40 -5.24
CA VAL A 72 -13.10 -13.46 -6.17
C VAL A 72 -12.67 -12.90 -7.53
N THR A 73 -12.88 -11.61 -7.77
CA THR A 73 -12.65 -10.95 -9.06
C THR A 73 -11.91 -9.63 -8.86
N GLY A 74 -10.58 -9.66 -8.85
CA GLY A 74 -9.75 -8.46 -8.94
C GLY A 74 -9.73 -7.95 -10.38
N GLU A 75 -10.54 -6.96 -10.69
CA GLU A 75 -10.57 -6.35 -12.03
C GLU A 75 -9.42 -5.35 -12.20
N SER A 76 -8.36 -5.80 -12.88
CA SER A 76 -7.42 -4.90 -13.56
C SER A 76 -8.10 -4.30 -14.79
N THR A 77 -8.96 -3.32 -14.60
CA THR A 77 -9.50 -2.51 -15.70
C THR A 77 -8.89 -1.11 -15.65
N ASN A 78 -8.06 -0.84 -16.66
CA ASN A 78 -7.47 0.46 -16.94
C ASN A 78 -8.57 1.54 -17.07
N GLN A 79 -8.60 2.55 -16.19
CA GLN A 79 -9.17 3.86 -16.49
C GLN A 79 -8.70 4.96 -15.54
N GLY A 80 -8.64 6.18 -16.08
CA GLY A 80 -7.81 7.30 -15.63
C GLY A 80 -8.36 8.18 -14.50
N SER A 81 -7.47 9.09 -14.07
CA SER A 81 -7.64 10.21 -13.13
C SER A 81 -7.83 9.87 -11.65
N GLY A 82 -6.76 10.04 -10.85
CA GLY A 82 -6.81 9.94 -9.39
C GLY A 82 -5.47 10.31 -8.77
N ASN A 83 -5.50 11.20 -7.77
CA ASN A 83 -4.35 11.89 -7.15
C ASN A 83 -3.14 10.98 -6.93
N ALA A 84 -2.02 11.36 -7.54
CA ALA A 84 -0.73 10.74 -7.29
C ALA A 84 -0.29 11.06 -5.85
N ALA A 85 0.10 10.04 -5.10
CA ALA A 85 0.85 10.21 -3.86
C ALA A 85 2.14 10.96 -4.21
N ASN A 86 2.27 12.19 -3.71
CA ASN A 86 3.41 13.05 -4.05
C ASN A 86 4.63 12.57 -3.25
N CYS A 87 5.67 12.15 -3.96
CA CYS A 87 6.95 11.81 -3.36
C CYS A 87 7.75 13.11 -3.19
N ASN A 88 7.91 13.56 -1.95
CA ASN A 88 8.73 14.71 -1.58
C ASN A 88 10.17 14.27 -1.35
#